data_AF-A0AAF0KJZ4-F1
#
_entry.id   AF-A0AAF0KJZ4-F1
#
_cell.length_a   1.000
_cell.length_b   1.000
_cell.length_c   1.000
_cell.angle_alpha   90.00
_cell.angle_beta   90.00
_cell.angle_gamma   90.00
#
_symmetry.space_group_name_H-M   'P 1'
#
loop_
_entity.id
_entity.type
_entity.pdbx_description
1 polymer ?
#
loop_
_entity_poly.entity_id
_entity_poly.type
_entity_poly.pdbx_seq_one_letter_code
_entity_poly.pdbx_strand_id
1 'polypeptide(L)'
;MARSITNAVGKPLYYSDTSTGFFSATGSGPDLYGTGGNDSMWGDGSVNVTMHGGTGDDIYYLYSTINRAVEAPGEGIDTIDTWMSYTLPDNFENLRVTGDGRHAFGNDLDNIITGGSGSQTIDGGAGNDVLIGGGGADTFVFSKGNGTDLITDFGSDDFIRLDGYGVTSFDHLLSASSQKGNDLWLNFDNGESVVLANTTANDLKPEQFKLSLDRSQLTSTFSDDFNSLSLSNGTSGTWEPKFWWAGEQGGSLHTNSEKQWYINPAYQPTSSVNPFSVQDGVLTIKAAPTPDAISDAVNGYDYTSGMLTTHPSFSQTYGYFEIRADMPSDQGVWPAFWLLPTDGRWPPELDVIEMRGQNPNTLILSAHSNASGQQTSSINNVSVASTEGFHNYGLLWDENHITWYFDDVAVAQIDTPADMHDPMYMLVNLAVGGIAGTPANGLPNGSEMKIDYIRAYELDDPATASVQHQSQDLLV
;
A
#
# COMPACT_ATOMS: atom_id res chain seq x y z
N MET A 1 16.26 -16.99 34.13
CA MET A 1 15.92 -17.69 32.87
C MET A 1 15.60 -16.58 31.90
N ALA A 2 16.23 -16.58 30.72
CA ALA A 2 15.91 -15.63 29.67
C ALA A 2 14.41 -15.71 29.35
N ARG A 3 13.77 -14.56 29.19
CA ARG A 3 12.36 -14.49 28.85
C ARG A 3 12.19 -14.95 27.40
N SER A 4 11.29 -15.89 27.15
CA SER A 4 11.05 -16.44 25.82
C SER A 4 9.58 -16.72 25.57
N ILE A 5 9.24 -16.82 24.29
CA ILE A 5 7.95 -17.29 23.78
C ILE A 5 8.21 -18.35 22.70
N THR A 6 7.37 -19.36 22.61
CA THR A 6 7.54 -20.43 21.61
C THR A 6 6.70 -20.10 20.39
N ASN A 7 7.31 -20.11 19.20
CA ASN A 7 6.60 -19.89 17.94
C ASN A 7 5.78 -21.12 17.53
N ALA A 8 5.05 -21.00 16.41
CA ALA A 8 4.17 -22.04 15.90
C ALA A 8 4.87 -23.40 15.64
N VAL A 9 6.15 -23.37 15.25
CA VAL A 9 6.93 -24.59 14.95
C VAL A 9 7.68 -25.17 16.15
N GLY A 10 7.43 -24.65 17.37
CA GLY A 10 8.00 -25.18 18.60
C GLY A 10 9.41 -24.68 18.93
N LYS A 11 9.90 -23.65 18.24
CA LYS A 11 11.19 -23.00 18.51
C LYS A 11 10.99 -21.86 19.52
N PRO A 12 11.80 -21.77 20.59
CA PRO A 12 11.78 -20.62 21.48
C PRO A 12 12.44 -19.41 20.82
N LEU A 13 11.73 -18.28 20.82
CA LEU A 13 12.25 -16.94 20.53
C LEU A 13 12.47 -16.19 21.85
N TYR A 14 13.47 -15.33 21.90
CA TYR A 14 13.92 -14.68 23.13
C TYR A 14 13.65 -13.18 23.06
N TYR A 15 13.29 -12.61 24.21
CA TYR A 15 13.31 -11.16 24.38
C TYR A 15 14.69 -10.72 24.85
N SER A 16 15.08 -9.48 24.54
CA SER A 16 16.30 -8.88 25.11
C SER A 16 16.31 -8.98 26.63
N ASP A 17 17.42 -9.40 27.20
CA ASP A 17 17.59 -9.50 28.66
C ASP A 17 17.64 -8.11 29.33
N THR A 18 17.69 -8.10 30.67
CA THR A 18 17.66 -6.84 31.45
C THR A 18 18.88 -5.97 31.18
N SER A 19 18.66 -4.70 30.80
CA SER A 19 19.75 -3.74 30.57
C SER A 19 20.58 -3.47 31.83
N THR A 20 21.87 -3.33 31.61
CA THR A 20 22.93 -3.04 32.57
C THR A 20 23.61 -1.70 32.32
N GLY A 21 23.56 -1.16 31.09
CA GLY A 21 23.92 0.20 30.75
C GLY A 21 22.76 1.02 30.16
N PHE A 22 22.93 2.35 30.20
CA PHE A 22 21.89 3.31 29.86
C PHE A 22 22.50 4.53 29.16
N PHE A 23 22.13 4.76 27.90
CA PHE A 23 22.76 5.74 27.03
C PHE A 23 21.73 6.69 26.42
N SER A 24 22.08 7.96 26.28
CA SER A 24 21.21 8.95 25.63
C SER A 24 21.97 9.64 24.51
N ALA A 25 21.30 9.84 23.38
CA ALA A 25 21.82 10.59 22.24
C ALA A 25 21.84 12.11 22.47
N THR A 26 21.29 12.62 23.57
CA THR A 26 21.32 14.07 23.83
C THR A 26 22.77 14.56 23.97
N GLY A 27 23.17 15.43 23.04
CA GLY A 27 24.55 15.93 22.97
C GLY A 27 25.57 14.90 22.45
N SER A 28 25.11 13.77 21.91
CA SER A 28 25.99 12.85 21.19
C SER A 28 26.43 13.46 19.85
N GLY A 29 27.44 12.82 19.25
CA GLY A 29 27.74 13.01 17.85
C GLY A 29 26.74 12.26 16.95
N PRO A 30 27.07 12.10 15.66
CA PRO A 30 26.24 11.31 14.72
C PRO A 30 26.18 9.82 15.08
N ASP A 31 27.09 9.34 15.93
CA ASP A 31 27.15 7.96 16.40
C ASP A 31 27.11 7.91 17.92
N LEU A 32 26.37 6.94 18.46
CA LEU A 32 26.32 6.59 19.86
C LEU A 32 26.62 5.10 20.01
N TYR A 33 27.66 4.76 20.78
CA TYR A 33 28.09 3.39 21.02
C TYR A 33 27.78 2.97 22.45
N GLY A 34 27.17 1.79 22.60
CA GLY A 34 27.00 1.07 23.85
C GLY A 34 28.27 0.31 24.26
N THR A 35 28.07 -0.80 24.96
CA THR A 35 29.09 -1.64 25.57
C THR A 35 29.02 -3.08 25.04
N GLY A 36 29.76 -4.01 25.66
CA GLY A 36 29.63 -5.44 25.32
C GLY A 36 28.56 -6.17 26.14
N GLY A 37 27.71 -5.44 26.86
CA GLY A 37 26.64 -5.99 27.67
C GLY A 37 25.35 -5.25 27.39
N ASN A 38 24.24 -5.80 27.90
CA ASN A 38 22.89 -5.36 27.59
C ASN A 38 22.68 -3.87 27.93
N ASP A 39 22.26 -3.08 26.98
CA ASP A 39 22.16 -1.63 27.07
C ASP A 39 20.78 -1.14 26.65
N SER A 40 20.30 -0.08 27.31
CA SER A 40 19.16 0.70 26.82
C SER A 40 19.67 1.99 26.22
N MET A 41 19.35 2.26 24.96
CA MET A 41 19.84 3.40 24.20
C MET A 41 18.68 4.27 23.72
N TRP A 42 18.64 5.53 24.15
CA TRP A 42 17.61 6.49 23.78
C TRP A 42 18.08 7.45 22.70
N GLY A 43 17.37 7.45 21.58
CA GLY A 43 17.48 8.51 20.57
C GLY A 43 17.05 9.87 21.10
N ASP A 44 17.33 10.92 20.33
CA ASP A 44 16.90 12.29 20.60
C ASP A 44 16.33 12.89 19.31
N GLY A 45 15.15 13.49 19.39
CA GLY A 45 14.47 14.04 18.21
C GLY A 45 15.19 15.22 17.56
N SER A 46 16.17 15.81 18.24
CA SER A 46 17.03 16.89 17.74
C SER A 46 18.37 16.42 17.19
N VAL A 47 18.70 15.13 17.34
CA VAL A 47 19.99 14.55 16.96
C VAL A 47 19.79 13.49 15.89
N ASN A 48 20.40 13.70 14.72
CA ASN A 48 20.52 12.65 13.71
C ASN A 48 21.62 11.68 14.20
N VAL A 49 21.21 10.55 14.78
CA VAL A 49 22.08 9.60 15.48
C VAL A 49 21.91 8.19 14.91
N THR A 50 23.02 7.48 14.79
CA THR A 50 23.08 6.03 14.59
C THR A 50 23.56 5.38 15.88
N MET A 51 22.74 4.50 16.46
CA MET A 51 23.03 3.79 17.70
C MET A 51 23.57 2.39 17.39
N HIS A 52 24.65 2.02 18.10
CA HIS A 52 25.32 0.73 18.01
C HIS A 52 25.44 0.16 19.42
N GLY A 53 24.69 -0.89 19.75
CA GLY A 53 24.59 -1.43 21.11
C GLY A 53 25.80 -2.27 21.52
N GLY A 54 26.23 -3.17 20.63
CA GLY A 54 27.39 -4.04 20.83
C GLY A 54 26.97 -5.49 21.04
N THR A 55 27.80 -6.30 21.70
CA THR A 55 27.58 -7.77 21.78
C THR A 55 26.60 -8.22 22.88
N GLY A 56 25.78 -7.31 23.40
CA GLY A 56 24.80 -7.60 24.45
C GLY A 56 23.39 -7.63 23.87
N ASP A 57 22.41 -8.01 24.70
CA ASP A 57 21.01 -7.87 24.32
C ASP A 57 20.57 -6.42 24.56
N ASP A 58 20.46 -5.61 23.51
CA ASP A 58 20.23 -4.17 23.64
C ASP A 58 18.79 -3.76 23.27
N ILE A 59 18.37 -2.60 23.80
CA ILE A 59 17.07 -2.00 23.52
C ILE A 59 17.27 -0.59 22.99
N TYR A 60 16.85 -0.38 21.74
CA TYR A 60 16.96 0.88 21.02
C TYR A 60 15.62 1.60 21.01
N TYR A 61 15.55 2.74 21.71
CA TYR A 61 14.36 3.59 21.74
C TYR A 61 14.46 4.68 20.67
N LEU A 62 13.71 4.54 19.58
CA LEU A 62 13.71 5.49 18.47
C LEU A 62 12.57 6.50 18.63
N TYR A 63 12.93 7.78 18.80
CA TYR A 63 11.95 8.86 19.02
C TYR A 63 11.68 9.76 17.82
N SER A 64 12.45 9.62 16.75
CA SER A 64 12.30 10.40 15.52
C SER A 64 12.77 9.62 14.30
N THR A 65 12.23 9.96 13.12
CA THR A 65 12.60 9.34 11.84
C THR A 65 14.06 9.60 11.42
N ILE A 66 14.76 10.50 12.12
CA ILE A 66 16.19 10.75 11.96
C ILE A 66 17.07 9.92 12.90
N ASN A 67 16.50 9.08 13.78
CA ASN A 67 17.26 8.15 14.61
C ASN A 67 17.34 6.79 13.92
N ARG A 68 18.49 6.13 14.01
CA ARG A 68 18.76 4.82 13.40
C ARG A 68 19.41 3.88 14.43
N ALA A 69 19.16 2.59 14.27
CA ALA A 69 19.87 1.52 14.98
C ALA A 69 20.55 0.63 13.94
N VAL A 70 21.72 0.10 14.28
CA VAL A 70 22.47 -0.84 13.45
C VAL A 70 23.00 -1.94 14.36
N GLU A 71 22.91 -3.17 13.88
CA GLU A 71 23.36 -4.36 14.57
C GLU A 71 24.16 -5.24 13.61
N ALA A 72 25.28 -5.80 14.08
CA ALA A 72 26.03 -6.78 13.30
C ALA A 72 25.55 -8.21 13.59
N PRO A 73 25.79 -9.17 12.67
CA PRO A 73 25.30 -10.53 12.85
C PRO A 73 25.82 -11.21 14.13
N GLY A 74 24.90 -11.72 14.96
CA GLY A 74 25.21 -12.48 16.16
C GLY A 74 25.70 -11.64 17.33
N GLU A 75 25.32 -10.37 17.37
CA GLU A 75 25.66 -9.45 18.46
C GLU A 75 24.71 -9.52 19.66
N GLY A 76 23.57 -10.17 19.59
CA GLY A 76 22.73 -10.31 20.78
C GLY A 76 21.37 -10.85 20.46
N ILE A 77 20.42 -10.59 21.36
CA ILE A 77 19.00 -10.57 21.06
C ILE A 77 18.50 -9.15 21.30
N ASP A 78 18.17 -8.44 20.24
CA ASP A 78 18.02 -6.99 20.28
C ASP A 78 16.58 -6.55 20.01
N THR A 79 16.19 -5.43 20.62
CA THR A 79 14.84 -4.87 20.50
C THR A 79 14.87 -3.44 20.01
N ILE A 80 14.08 -3.15 18.97
CA ILE A 80 13.71 -1.77 18.62
C ILE A 80 12.35 -1.44 19.25
N ASP A 81 12.28 -0.36 20.04
CA ASP A 81 11.05 0.16 20.65
C ASP A 81 10.77 1.57 20.12
N THR A 82 9.62 1.77 19.48
CA THR A 82 9.23 3.06 18.89
C THR A 82 7.72 3.29 18.91
N TRP A 83 7.30 4.52 18.63
CA TRP A 83 5.89 4.94 18.48
C TRP A 83 5.51 5.28 17.03
N MET A 84 6.49 5.17 16.13
CA MET A 84 6.35 5.42 14.71
C MET A 84 6.23 4.10 13.97
N SER A 85 5.73 4.15 12.73
CA SER A 85 5.79 2.98 11.88
C SER A 85 7.25 2.58 11.61
N TYR A 86 7.53 1.27 11.60
CA TYR A 86 8.90 0.78 11.52
C TYR A 86 9.01 -0.58 10.83
N THR A 87 10.11 -0.77 10.13
CA THR A 87 10.55 -2.05 9.55
C THR A 87 11.88 -2.40 10.18
N LEU A 88 12.01 -3.61 10.72
CA LEU A 88 13.26 -4.07 11.31
C LEU A 88 14.38 -4.09 10.26
N PRO A 89 15.55 -3.50 10.54
CA PRO A 89 16.75 -3.77 9.79
C PRO A 89 17.19 -5.24 9.96
N ASP A 90 18.13 -5.67 9.14
CA ASP A 90 18.80 -6.97 9.30
C ASP A 90 19.35 -7.15 10.73
N ASN A 91 19.41 -8.40 11.16
CA ASN A 91 19.97 -8.88 12.43
C ASN A 91 19.13 -8.62 13.69
N PHE A 92 18.18 -7.68 13.69
CA PHE A 92 17.32 -7.47 14.85
C PHE A 92 16.28 -8.58 15.03
N GLU A 93 16.08 -9.07 16.26
CA GLU A 93 15.08 -10.11 16.54
C GLU A 93 13.72 -9.58 17.01
N ASN A 94 13.66 -8.41 17.63
CA ASN A 94 12.44 -7.95 18.30
C ASN A 94 12.05 -6.53 17.88
N LEU A 95 10.75 -6.35 17.62
CA LEU A 95 10.16 -5.05 17.34
C LEU A 95 9.00 -4.78 18.27
N ARG A 96 8.99 -3.57 18.85
CA ARG A 96 7.83 -3.02 19.51
C ARG A 96 7.44 -1.69 18.90
N VAL A 97 6.23 -1.63 18.34
CA VAL A 97 5.66 -0.41 17.78
C VAL A 97 4.42 -0.04 18.58
N THR A 98 4.43 1.16 19.12
CA THR A 98 3.29 1.78 19.79
C THR A 98 2.70 2.89 18.91
N GLY A 99 1.59 3.48 19.35
CA GLY A 99 0.86 4.49 18.57
C GLY A 99 -0.43 3.93 17.99
N ASP A 100 -0.99 4.64 17.03
CA ASP A 100 -2.24 4.29 16.35
C ASP A 100 -2.07 4.48 14.84
N GLY A 101 -2.58 3.54 14.04
CA GLY A 101 -2.39 3.49 12.60
C GLY A 101 -0.92 3.34 12.17
N ARG A 102 -0.16 2.47 12.86
CA ARG A 102 1.27 2.24 12.60
C ARG A 102 1.52 0.89 11.94
N HIS A 103 2.57 0.76 11.13
CA HIS A 103 3.04 -0.56 10.71
C HIS A 103 4.23 -1.03 11.56
N ALA A 104 4.30 -2.34 11.77
CA ALA A 104 5.40 -3.02 12.46
C ALA A 104 5.81 -4.22 11.61
N PHE A 105 6.85 -4.04 10.80
CA PHE A 105 7.32 -5.05 9.87
C PHE A 105 8.63 -5.67 10.36
N GLY A 106 8.74 -6.99 10.30
CA GLY A 106 9.94 -7.73 10.63
C GLY A 106 10.95 -7.80 9.49
N ASN A 107 11.84 -8.78 9.57
CA ASN A 107 12.93 -9.03 8.62
C ASN A 107 12.98 -10.52 8.22
N ASP A 108 14.15 -11.04 7.82
CA ASP A 108 14.32 -12.43 7.38
C ASP A 108 14.53 -13.44 8.54
N LEU A 109 14.47 -12.99 9.80
CA LEU A 109 14.65 -13.80 11.00
C LEU A 109 13.30 -14.15 11.65
N ASP A 110 13.30 -15.16 12.52
CA ASP A 110 12.16 -15.40 13.40
C ASP A 110 12.07 -14.27 14.45
N ASN A 111 11.12 -13.35 14.28
CA ASN A 111 10.94 -12.17 15.09
C ASN A 111 9.86 -12.31 16.18
N ILE A 112 10.00 -11.52 17.25
CA ILE A 112 8.88 -11.18 18.14
C ILE A 112 8.45 -9.76 17.83
N ILE A 113 7.24 -9.59 17.30
CA ILE A 113 6.67 -8.29 16.95
C ILE A 113 5.49 -7.99 17.86
N THR A 114 5.55 -6.87 18.56
CA THR A 114 4.54 -6.43 19.53
C THR A 114 3.98 -5.06 19.16
N GLY A 115 2.66 -5.01 18.97
CA GLY A 115 1.89 -3.78 18.86
C GLY A 115 1.62 -3.10 20.20
N GLY A 116 0.83 -2.03 20.14
CA GLY A 116 0.46 -1.16 21.23
C GLY A 116 -1.01 -1.30 21.61
N SER A 117 -1.66 -0.16 21.87
CA SER A 117 -3.08 -0.10 22.23
C SER A 117 -3.94 0.58 21.16
N GLY A 118 -3.34 0.98 20.05
CA GLY A 118 -4.03 1.51 18.87
C GLY A 118 -3.90 0.50 17.74
N SER A 119 -4.46 0.78 16.56
CA SER A 119 -4.41 -0.15 15.43
C SER A 119 -3.00 -0.26 14.81
N GLN A 120 -2.54 -1.48 14.56
CA GLN A 120 -1.30 -1.78 13.85
C GLN A 120 -1.55 -2.57 12.56
N THR A 121 -0.65 -2.39 11.58
CA THR A 121 -0.43 -3.36 10.49
C THR A 121 0.85 -4.13 10.79
N ILE A 122 0.74 -5.41 11.10
CA ILE A 122 1.85 -6.25 11.55
C ILE A 122 2.19 -7.25 10.46
N ASP A 123 3.44 -7.28 10.02
CA ASP A 123 3.99 -8.27 9.08
C ASP A 123 5.24 -8.86 9.71
N GLY A 124 5.29 -10.18 9.83
CA GLY A 124 6.44 -10.89 10.40
C GLY A 124 7.71 -10.75 9.57
N GLY A 125 7.59 -10.48 8.27
CA GLY A 125 8.69 -10.72 7.34
C GLY A 125 8.78 -12.21 7.04
N ALA A 126 9.99 -12.72 6.77
CA ALA A 126 10.21 -14.15 6.57
C ALA A 126 10.74 -14.78 7.85
N GLY A 127 10.35 -16.00 8.15
CA GLY A 127 10.67 -16.64 9.41
C GLY A 127 9.50 -17.44 9.95
N ASN A 128 9.53 -17.76 11.23
CA ASN A 128 8.39 -18.29 11.96
C ASN A 128 8.20 -17.41 13.19
N ASP A 129 7.37 -16.40 13.03
CA ASP A 129 7.31 -15.25 13.90
C ASP A 129 6.29 -15.44 15.02
N VAL A 130 6.41 -14.59 16.03
CA VAL A 130 5.39 -14.42 17.07
C VAL A 130 4.88 -12.99 17.02
N LEU A 131 3.62 -12.86 16.63
CA LEU A 131 2.93 -11.60 16.43
C LEU A 131 1.95 -11.36 17.58
N ILE A 132 2.05 -10.20 18.20
CA ILE A 132 1.23 -9.78 19.33
C ILE A 132 0.61 -8.43 18.94
N GLY A 133 -0.70 -8.37 18.72
CA GLY A 133 -1.41 -7.15 18.35
C GLY A 133 -1.46 -6.14 19.48
N GLY A 134 -1.80 -6.63 20.67
CA GLY A 134 -2.02 -5.80 21.85
C GLY A 134 -3.50 -5.44 21.97
N GLY A 135 -3.87 -4.22 21.61
CA GLY A 135 -5.27 -3.84 21.53
C GLY A 135 -5.49 -2.76 20.49
N GLY A 136 -6.75 -2.55 20.11
CA GLY A 136 -7.06 -1.85 18.87
C GLY A 136 -7.43 -2.88 17.80
N ALA A 137 -7.84 -2.39 16.63
CA ALA A 137 -8.17 -3.25 15.50
C ALA A 137 -6.91 -3.44 14.65
N ASP A 138 -6.25 -4.60 14.78
CA ASP A 138 -4.97 -4.87 14.12
C ASP A 138 -5.17 -5.61 12.81
N THR A 139 -4.22 -5.44 11.88
CA THR A 139 -4.16 -6.20 10.63
C THR A 139 -2.88 -6.99 10.59
N PHE A 140 -2.97 -8.32 10.66
CA PHE A 140 -1.84 -9.23 10.51
C PHE A 140 -1.71 -9.63 9.04
N VAL A 141 -0.53 -9.41 8.47
CA VAL A 141 -0.22 -9.64 7.07
C VAL A 141 0.67 -10.87 6.96
N PHE A 142 0.30 -11.78 6.08
CA PHE A 142 1.09 -12.98 5.79
C PHE A 142 1.30 -13.11 4.29
N SER A 143 2.56 -13.13 3.88
CA SER A 143 2.93 -13.34 2.48
C SER A 143 3.30 -14.80 2.25
N LYS A 144 2.86 -15.36 1.12
CA LYS A 144 3.24 -16.73 0.72
C LYS A 144 4.76 -16.86 0.58
N GLY A 145 5.35 -17.85 1.24
CA GLY A 145 6.78 -18.12 1.21
C GLY A 145 7.53 -17.56 2.43
N ASN A 146 6.84 -16.87 3.33
CA ASN A 146 7.43 -16.26 4.51
C ASN A 146 7.44 -17.16 5.74
N GLY A 147 6.90 -18.38 5.69
CA GLY A 147 6.96 -19.35 6.79
C GLY A 147 5.67 -19.50 7.59
N THR A 148 5.76 -19.75 8.89
CA THR A 148 4.62 -20.15 9.73
C THR A 148 4.59 -19.43 11.07
N ASP A 149 3.62 -18.55 11.21
CA ASP A 149 3.61 -17.55 12.26
C ASP A 149 2.51 -17.80 13.28
N LEU A 150 2.73 -17.30 14.49
CA LEU A 150 1.81 -17.39 15.61
C LEU A 150 1.28 -16.02 15.98
N ILE A 151 -0.04 -15.84 15.91
CA ILE A 151 -0.74 -14.71 16.54
C ILE A 151 -1.20 -15.13 17.93
N THR A 152 -0.82 -14.36 18.95
CA THR A 152 -1.06 -14.76 20.35
C THR A 152 -2.39 -14.25 20.94
N ASP A 153 -2.97 -13.22 20.35
CA ASP A 153 -4.07 -12.44 20.92
C ASP A 153 -5.10 -11.97 19.88
N PHE A 154 -5.30 -12.73 18.81
CA PHE A 154 -6.26 -12.41 17.74
C PHE A 154 -7.68 -12.17 18.28
N GLY A 155 -8.15 -10.93 18.14
CA GLY A 155 -9.43 -10.43 18.62
C GLY A 155 -10.54 -10.45 17.57
N SER A 156 -11.73 -9.97 17.97
CA SER A 156 -12.91 -9.89 17.08
C SER A 156 -12.90 -8.69 16.13
N ASP A 157 -12.05 -7.71 16.43
CA ASP A 157 -11.79 -6.48 15.70
C ASP A 157 -10.52 -6.55 14.83
N ASP A 158 -9.78 -7.66 14.93
CA ASP A 158 -8.58 -7.89 14.13
C ASP A 158 -8.90 -8.48 12.76
N PHE A 159 -7.95 -8.26 11.85
CA PHE A 159 -7.99 -8.69 10.47
C PHE A 159 -6.75 -9.51 10.10
N ILE A 160 -6.93 -10.44 9.18
CA ILE A 160 -5.85 -11.22 8.54
C ILE A 160 -5.86 -10.89 7.05
N ARG A 161 -4.69 -10.51 6.51
CA ARG A 161 -4.46 -10.35 5.08
C ARG A 161 -3.52 -11.45 4.57
N LEU A 162 -3.93 -12.17 3.53
CA LEU A 162 -3.24 -13.34 3.00
C LEU A 162 -2.67 -13.06 1.60
N ASP A 163 -1.47 -12.50 1.56
CA ASP A 163 -0.80 -12.03 0.35
C ASP A 163 -0.20 -13.20 -0.44
N GLY A 164 -0.66 -13.39 -1.69
CA GLY A 164 -0.12 -14.41 -2.62
C GLY A 164 -0.57 -15.87 -2.39
N TYR A 165 -1.41 -16.15 -1.38
CA TYR A 165 -1.93 -17.51 -1.14
C TYR A 165 -3.04 -17.94 -2.10
N GLY A 166 -3.69 -17.00 -2.80
CA GLY A 166 -4.78 -17.29 -3.75
C GLY A 166 -6.07 -17.78 -3.07
N VAL A 167 -6.27 -17.44 -1.80
CA VAL A 167 -7.46 -17.81 -1.03
C VAL A 167 -8.56 -16.82 -1.36
N THR A 168 -9.61 -17.29 -2.05
CA THR A 168 -10.73 -16.45 -2.48
C THR A 168 -12.00 -16.63 -1.65
N SER A 169 -12.02 -17.57 -0.70
CA SER A 169 -13.23 -17.91 0.08
C SER A 169 -12.89 -18.26 1.54
N PHE A 170 -13.63 -17.64 2.46
CA PHE A 170 -13.52 -17.91 3.90
C PHE A 170 -13.91 -19.35 4.26
N ASP A 171 -14.97 -19.89 3.64
CA ASP A 171 -15.39 -21.27 3.86
C ASP A 171 -14.29 -22.26 3.43
N HIS A 172 -13.63 -21.98 2.30
CA HIS A 172 -12.51 -22.80 1.83
C HIS A 172 -11.33 -22.73 2.82
N LEU A 173 -10.98 -21.52 3.28
CA LEU A 173 -9.94 -21.30 4.30
C LEU A 173 -10.22 -22.11 5.57
N LEU A 174 -11.44 -22.04 6.10
CA LEU A 174 -11.82 -22.80 7.29
C LEU A 174 -11.83 -24.31 7.04
N SER A 175 -12.25 -24.75 5.85
CA SER A 175 -12.23 -26.18 5.51
C SER A 175 -10.83 -26.78 5.46
N ALA A 176 -9.82 -25.97 5.14
CA ALA A 176 -8.40 -26.35 5.15
C ALA A 176 -7.77 -26.25 6.55
N SER A 177 -8.44 -25.62 7.52
CA SER A 177 -7.91 -25.40 8.87
C SER A 177 -7.84 -26.69 9.70
N SER A 178 -7.02 -26.67 10.76
CA SER A 178 -6.94 -27.78 11.72
C SER A 178 -6.79 -27.27 13.15
N GLN A 179 -7.52 -27.86 14.09
CA GLN A 179 -7.35 -27.58 15.52
C GLN A 179 -6.22 -28.43 16.10
N LYS A 180 -5.24 -27.82 16.77
CA LYS A 180 -4.19 -28.51 17.53
C LYS A 180 -4.14 -27.98 18.95
N GLY A 181 -4.56 -28.80 19.92
CA GLY A 181 -4.74 -28.33 21.29
C GLY A 181 -5.80 -27.23 21.33
N ASN A 182 -5.43 -26.05 21.83
CA ASN A 182 -6.31 -24.88 21.87
C ASN A 182 -6.16 -23.98 20.64
N ASP A 183 -5.19 -24.24 19.77
CA ASP A 183 -4.79 -23.30 18.71
C ASP A 183 -5.37 -23.74 17.36
N LEU A 184 -5.86 -22.77 16.58
CA LEU A 184 -6.37 -22.99 15.24
C LEU A 184 -5.26 -22.74 14.23
N TRP A 185 -5.03 -23.71 13.35
CA TRP A 185 -4.05 -23.61 12.28
C TRP A 185 -4.79 -23.40 10.96
N LEU A 186 -4.63 -22.24 10.36
CA LEU A 186 -5.06 -21.97 8.99
C LEU A 186 -3.95 -22.48 8.06
N ASN A 187 -4.19 -23.61 7.40
CA ASN A 187 -3.17 -24.31 6.62
C ASN A 187 -3.26 -23.94 5.13
N PHE A 188 -2.11 -23.85 4.46
CA PHE A 188 -2.02 -23.53 3.04
C PHE A 188 -1.33 -24.64 2.23
N ASP A 189 -1.55 -24.64 0.91
CA ASP A 189 -1.09 -25.71 0.00
C ASP A 189 0.44 -25.85 -0.10
N ASN A 190 1.19 -24.80 0.22
CA ASN A 190 2.65 -24.81 0.25
C ASN A 190 3.23 -25.39 1.56
N GLY A 191 2.37 -25.77 2.51
CA GLY A 191 2.78 -26.32 3.81
C GLY A 191 2.99 -25.28 4.90
N GLU A 192 2.80 -23.99 4.60
CA GLU A 192 2.80 -22.91 5.58
C GLU A 192 1.48 -22.86 6.36
N SER A 193 1.47 -22.13 7.46
CA SER A 193 0.26 -21.89 8.23
C SER A 193 0.28 -20.55 8.94
N VAL A 194 -0.91 -20.00 9.19
CA VAL A 194 -1.11 -18.98 10.22
C VAL A 194 -1.74 -19.66 11.42
N VAL A 195 -1.14 -19.48 12.60
CA VAL A 195 -1.61 -20.11 13.84
C VAL A 195 -2.20 -19.06 14.76
N LEU A 196 -3.44 -19.30 15.19
CA LEU A 196 -4.17 -18.44 16.12
C LEU A 196 -4.24 -19.12 17.49
N ALA A 197 -3.57 -18.52 18.48
CA ALA A 197 -3.49 -19.08 19.82
C ALA A 197 -4.86 -19.03 20.53
N ASN A 198 -5.26 -20.14 21.16
CA ASN A 198 -6.52 -20.23 21.92
C ASN A 198 -7.78 -19.86 21.13
N THR A 199 -7.77 -20.08 19.83
CA THR A 199 -8.87 -19.78 18.91
C THR A 199 -9.46 -21.06 18.35
N THR A 200 -10.76 -21.06 18.08
CA THR A 200 -11.47 -22.09 17.32
C THR A 200 -12.11 -21.48 16.08
N ALA A 201 -12.48 -22.32 15.09
CA ALA A 201 -13.11 -21.83 13.87
C ALA A 201 -14.44 -21.08 14.11
N ASN A 202 -15.14 -21.36 15.22
CA ASN A 202 -16.39 -20.68 15.57
C ASN A 202 -16.19 -19.26 16.09
N ASP A 203 -14.96 -18.89 16.46
CA ASP A 203 -14.63 -17.56 16.95
C ASP A 203 -14.37 -16.58 15.80
N LEU A 204 -14.20 -17.08 14.58
CA LEU A 204 -13.84 -16.32 13.38
C LEU A 204 -15.07 -15.90 12.57
N LYS A 205 -14.97 -14.73 11.94
CA LYS A 205 -15.98 -14.23 10.99
C LYS A 205 -15.35 -13.91 9.63
N PRO A 206 -16.10 -14.03 8.52
CA PRO A 206 -15.59 -13.73 7.18
C PRO A 206 -15.00 -12.32 7.05
N GLU A 207 -15.59 -11.32 7.71
CA GLU A 207 -15.18 -9.90 7.59
C GLU A 207 -13.77 -9.62 8.13
N GLN A 208 -13.24 -10.53 8.96
CA GLN A 208 -11.89 -10.45 9.49
C GLN A 208 -10.83 -10.87 8.46
N PHE A 209 -11.22 -11.41 7.30
CA PHE A 209 -10.28 -11.95 6.33
C PHE A 209 -10.27 -11.12 5.06
N LYS A 210 -9.11 -10.53 4.76
CA LYS A 210 -8.83 -9.85 3.51
C LYS A 210 -8.29 -10.88 2.51
N LEU A 211 -9.16 -11.29 1.60
CA LEU A 211 -8.94 -12.43 0.69
C LEU A 211 -8.60 -11.98 -0.73
N SER A 212 -8.09 -12.92 -1.52
CA SER A 212 -7.77 -12.72 -2.92
C SER A 212 -9.03 -12.51 -3.77
N LEU A 213 -8.89 -11.71 -4.83
CA LEU A 213 -9.92 -11.48 -5.83
C LEU A 213 -10.29 -12.79 -6.55
N ASP A 214 -11.57 -13.15 -6.54
CA ASP A 214 -12.08 -14.23 -7.38
C ASP A 214 -12.25 -13.74 -8.82
N ARG A 215 -11.21 -13.94 -9.63
CA ARG A 215 -11.21 -13.59 -11.05
C ARG A 215 -12.15 -14.46 -11.90
N SER A 216 -12.70 -15.57 -11.37
CA SER A 216 -13.57 -16.47 -12.14
C SER A 216 -14.93 -15.87 -12.47
N GLN A 217 -15.31 -14.77 -11.79
CA GLN A 217 -16.57 -14.05 -11.96
C GLN A 217 -16.42 -12.76 -12.77
N LEU A 218 -15.25 -12.57 -13.41
CA LEU A 218 -14.90 -11.34 -14.12
C LEU A 218 -14.84 -11.58 -15.64
N THR A 219 -15.59 -10.79 -16.39
CA THR A 219 -15.55 -10.78 -17.86
C THR A 219 -14.90 -9.49 -18.37
N SER A 220 -13.86 -9.58 -19.20
CA SER A 220 -13.13 -8.39 -19.69
C SER A 220 -14.00 -7.50 -20.57
N THR A 221 -14.06 -6.21 -20.25
CA THR A 221 -14.78 -5.16 -21.00
C THR A 221 -13.83 -4.14 -21.64
N PHE A 222 -12.63 -3.98 -21.07
CA PHE A 222 -11.57 -3.13 -21.59
C PHE A 222 -10.21 -3.78 -21.34
N SER A 223 -9.31 -3.65 -22.30
CA SER A 223 -7.91 -4.02 -22.14
C SER A 223 -7.03 -3.20 -23.07
N ASP A 224 -5.95 -2.65 -22.53
CA ASP A 224 -4.83 -2.14 -23.30
C ASP A 224 -3.53 -2.69 -22.67
N ASP A 225 -2.86 -3.58 -23.40
CA ASP A 225 -1.56 -4.17 -23.02
C ASP A 225 -0.38 -3.32 -23.55
N PHE A 226 -0.65 -2.08 -23.97
CA PHE A 226 0.33 -1.10 -24.45
C PHE A 226 1.37 -1.63 -25.45
N ASN A 227 1.00 -2.58 -26.31
CA ASN A 227 1.80 -2.94 -27.49
C ASN A 227 2.00 -1.75 -28.45
N SER A 228 1.11 -0.76 -28.38
CA SER A 228 1.23 0.56 -28.99
C SER A 228 0.30 1.54 -28.27
N LEU A 229 0.65 2.83 -28.17
CA LEU A 229 -0.23 3.84 -27.58
C LEU A 229 -1.20 4.43 -28.62
N SER A 230 -2.49 4.19 -28.46
CA SER A 230 -3.56 4.70 -29.33
C SER A 230 -4.10 6.04 -28.80
N LEU A 231 -3.43 7.14 -29.16
CA LEU A 231 -3.89 8.50 -28.79
C LEU A 231 -5.07 8.95 -29.66
N SER A 232 -6.03 9.61 -29.02
CA SER A 232 -7.17 10.28 -29.63
C SER A 232 -6.72 11.34 -30.63
N ASN A 233 -7.31 11.33 -31.82
CA ASN A 233 -7.20 12.40 -32.83
C ASN A 233 -8.50 13.22 -32.95
N GLY A 234 -9.40 13.10 -31.96
CA GLY A 234 -10.74 13.71 -31.96
C GLY A 234 -11.81 12.91 -32.69
N THR A 235 -11.46 11.85 -33.42
CA THR A 235 -12.44 10.94 -34.08
C THR A 235 -12.27 9.48 -33.66
N SER A 236 -11.05 9.06 -33.41
CA SER A 236 -10.68 7.70 -33.03
C SER A 236 -9.50 7.73 -32.07
N GLY A 237 -9.33 6.67 -31.30
CA GLY A 237 -8.22 6.50 -30.36
C GLY A 237 -8.75 6.07 -29.00
N THR A 238 -7.94 5.36 -28.25
CA THR A 238 -8.32 4.85 -26.93
C THR A 238 -8.13 5.93 -25.87
N TRP A 239 -7.05 6.69 -25.94
CA TRP A 239 -6.62 7.58 -24.86
C TRP A 239 -6.57 9.04 -25.29
N GLU A 240 -7.28 9.92 -24.58
CA GLU A 240 -7.11 11.37 -24.70
C GLU A 240 -5.95 11.84 -23.78
N PRO A 241 -4.92 12.53 -24.31
CA PRO A 241 -3.72 12.90 -23.55
C PRO A 241 -3.87 14.21 -22.75
N LYS A 242 -5.09 14.55 -22.35
CA LYS A 242 -5.45 15.74 -21.57
C LYS A 242 -6.80 15.54 -20.91
N PHE A 243 -7.13 16.36 -19.91
CA PHE A 243 -8.51 16.44 -19.44
C PHE A 243 -9.42 16.78 -20.62
N TRP A 244 -10.59 16.13 -20.72
CA TRP A 244 -11.47 16.34 -21.87
C TRP A 244 -11.99 17.78 -21.95
N TRP A 245 -12.08 18.47 -20.80
CA TRP A 245 -12.41 19.90 -20.71
C TRP A 245 -11.21 20.85 -20.87
N ALA A 246 -9.97 20.35 -20.87
CA ALA A 246 -8.80 21.19 -21.07
C ALA A 246 -8.67 21.63 -22.54
N GLY A 247 -8.05 22.80 -22.74
CA GLY A 247 -7.72 23.30 -24.07
C GLY A 247 -6.72 22.40 -24.80
N GLU A 248 -6.56 22.64 -26.11
CA GLU A 248 -5.68 21.85 -26.98
C GLU A 248 -4.25 21.75 -26.46
N GLN A 249 -3.75 22.79 -25.80
CA GLN A 249 -2.42 22.84 -25.20
C GLN A 249 -2.19 21.85 -24.04
N GLY A 250 -3.25 21.19 -23.56
CA GLY A 250 -3.22 20.43 -22.30
C GLY A 250 -3.57 21.30 -21.10
N GLY A 251 -3.09 20.92 -19.92
CA GLY A 251 -3.44 21.64 -18.69
C GLY A 251 -2.85 21.03 -17.42
N SER A 252 -3.20 21.63 -16.28
CA SER A 252 -2.82 21.18 -14.95
C SER A 252 -3.96 21.48 -13.97
N LEU A 253 -4.03 20.78 -12.83
CA LEU A 253 -4.98 21.07 -11.77
C LEU A 253 -4.37 22.06 -10.77
N HIS A 254 -4.43 23.35 -11.10
CA HIS A 254 -3.89 24.42 -10.27
C HIS A 254 -4.48 24.48 -8.84
N THR A 255 -5.72 24.01 -8.64
CA THR A 255 -6.37 23.93 -7.33
C THR A 255 -5.67 22.96 -6.39
N ASN A 256 -4.97 21.96 -6.93
CA ASN A 256 -4.22 20.98 -6.18
C ASN A 256 -2.78 21.43 -5.90
N SER A 257 -2.39 22.64 -6.31
CA SER A 257 -1.00 23.11 -6.24
C SER A 257 0.01 22.21 -6.98
N GLU A 258 -0.45 21.56 -8.04
CA GLU A 258 0.37 20.82 -9.00
C GLU A 258 1.36 21.75 -9.71
N LYS A 259 2.52 21.19 -10.10
CA LYS A 259 3.70 21.91 -10.62
C LYS A 259 4.03 21.50 -12.06
N GLN A 260 3.40 20.45 -12.57
CA GLN A 260 3.54 19.97 -13.93
C GLN A 260 2.43 20.51 -14.85
N TRP A 261 2.78 20.67 -16.12
CA TRP A 261 1.83 20.80 -17.22
C TRP A 261 1.66 19.45 -17.91
N TYR A 262 0.43 18.93 -18.00
CA TYR A 262 0.14 17.75 -18.80
C TYR A 262 0.17 18.11 -20.28
N ILE A 263 1.11 17.51 -20.99
CA ILE A 263 1.36 17.80 -22.40
C ILE A 263 0.39 17.01 -23.27
N ASN A 264 -0.34 17.72 -24.14
CA ASN A 264 -0.96 17.11 -25.31
C ASN A 264 0.08 17.02 -26.44
N PRO A 265 0.55 15.83 -26.85
CA PRO A 265 1.59 15.70 -27.88
C PRO A 265 1.15 16.20 -29.26
N ALA A 266 -0.16 16.30 -29.53
CA ALA A 266 -0.68 16.81 -30.78
C ALA A 266 -0.57 18.34 -30.90
N TYR A 267 -0.40 19.06 -29.78
CA TYR A 267 -0.30 20.51 -29.77
C TYR A 267 1.06 20.97 -30.26
N GLN A 268 1.08 21.55 -31.47
CA GLN A 268 2.33 21.89 -32.17
C GLN A 268 3.33 22.70 -31.33
N PRO A 269 2.94 23.76 -30.58
CA PRO A 269 3.88 24.53 -29.76
C PRO A 269 4.63 23.75 -28.68
N THR A 270 4.08 22.62 -28.19
CA THR A 270 4.73 21.77 -27.19
C THR A 270 5.12 20.39 -27.74
N SER A 271 4.90 20.13 -29.03
CA SER A 271 5.13 18.81 -29.66
C SER A 271 6.57 18.30 -29.64
N SER A 272 7.55 19.15 -29.31
CA SER A 272 8.93 18.74 -29.06
C SER A 272 9.12 17.95 -27.75
N VAL A 273 8.12 17.99 -26.86
CA VAL A 273 8.06 17.22 -25.62
C VAL A 273 6.91 16.23 -25.75
N ASN A 274 7.22 14.95 -25.62
CA ASN A 274 6.22 13.90 -25.51
C ASN A 274 6.51 13.13 -24.21
N PRO A 275 5.60 13.19 -23.21
CA PRO A 275 5.80 12.48 -21.95
C PRO A 275 5.54 10.98 -22.07
N PHE A 276 5.09 10.49 -23.22
CA PHE A 276 4.72 9.10 -23.44
C PHE A 276 5.74 8.38 -24.34
N SER A 277 6.15 7.19 -23.93
CA SER A 277 6.84 6.23 -24.78
C SER A 277 6.29 4.82 -24.55
N VAL A 278 6.39 3.97 -25.57
CA VAL A 278 6.06 2.55 -25.47
C VAL A 278 7.27 1.75 -25.89
N GLN A 279 7.70 0.84 -25.03
CA GLN A 279 8.81 -0.06 -25.30
C GLN A 279 8.49 -1.44 -24.72
N ASP A 280 8.61 -2.49 -25.55
CA ASP A 280 8.44 -3.89 -25.13
C ASP A 280 7.12 -4.18 -24.39
N GLY A 281 6.02 -3.54 -24.83
CA GLY A 281 4.69 -3.67 -24.23
C GLY A 281 4.46 -2.79 -23.01
N VAL A 282 5.43 -1.97 -22.60
CA VAL A 282 5.31 -1.10 -21.43
C VAL A 282 5.16 0.35 -21.86
N LEU A 283 4.07 0.99 -21.44
CA LEU A 283 3.89 2.44 -21.50
C LEU A 283 4.71 3.10 -20.39
N THR A 284 5.47 4.14 -20.72
CA THR A 284 6.10 5.04 -19.75
C THR A 284 5.43 6.40 -19.82
N ILE A 285 5.01 6.92 -18.66
CA ILE A 285 4.66 8.32 -18.45
C ILE A 285 5.82 8.99 -17.71
N LYS A 286 6.43 9.98 -18.35
CA LYS A 286 7.59 10.69 -17.81
C LYS A 286 7.23 12.10 -17.34
N ALA A 287 7.53 12.38 -16.07
CA ALA A 287 7.59 13.74 -15.53
C ALA A 287 9.03 14.27 -15.64
N ALA A 288 9.22 15.50 -16.12
CA ALA A 288 10.54 16.09 -16.29
C ALA A 288 10.50 17.63 -16.21
N PRO A 289 11.62 18.30 -15.92
CA PRO A 289 11.72 19.77 -15.97
C PRO A 289 11.27 20.30 -17.33
N THR A 290 10.53 21.39 -17.32
CA THR A 290 10.10 22.08 -18.54
C THR A 290 11.32 22.61 -19.29
N PRO A 291 11.52 22.24 -20.57
CA PRO A 291 12.56 22.87 -21.37
C PRO A 291 12.28 24.36 -21.59
N ASP A 292 13.31 25.20 -21.47
CA ASP A 292 13.22 26.66 -21.67
C ASP A 292 12.46 27.05 -22.96
N ALA A 293 12.65 26.25 -24.02
CA ALA A 293 12.04 26.49 -25.33
C ALA A 293 10.50 26.46 -25.34
N ILE A 294 9.87 25.80 -24.37
CA ILE A 294 8.41 25.67 -24.30
C ILE A 294 7.79 26.33 -23.06
N SER A 295 8.58 27.00 -22.22
CA SER A 295 8.12 27.59 -20.95
C SER A 295 6.88 28.48 -21.12
N ASP A 296 6.88 29.37 -22.12
CA ASP A 296 5.73 30.25 -22.41
C ASP A 296 4.49 29.47 -22.85
N ALA A 297 4.68 28.38 -23.61
CA ALA A 297 3.59 27.54 -24.12
C ALA A 297 2.91 26.70 -23.03
N VAL A 298 3.61 26.46 -21.91
CA VAL A 298 3.08 25.75 -20.74
C VAL A 298 2.78 26.69 -19.57
N ASN A 299 2.60 27.99 -19.83
CA ASN A 299 2.28 29.00 -18.81
C ASN A 299 3.29 29.09 -17.66
N GLY A 300 4.58 28.81 -17.93
CA GLY A 300 5.66 28.91 -16.95
C GLY A 300 5.64 27.82 -15.87
N TYR A 301 4.94 26.70 -16.09
CA TYR A 301 5.03 25.54 -15.19
C TYR A 301 6.44 24.95 -15.20
N ASP A 302 6.96 24.63 -14.01
CA ASP A 302 8.33 24.16 -13.81
C ASP A 302 8.58 22.76 -14.40
N TYR A 303 7.53 21.96 -14.52
CA TYR A 303 7.61 20.58 -15.01
C TYR A 303 6.61 20.31 -16.13
N THR A 304 6.90 19.29 -16.91
CA THR A 304 5.98 18.66 -17.86
C THR A 304 5.74 17.21 -17.44
N SER A 305 4.56 16.68 -17.73
CA SER A 305 4.22 15.28 -17.51
C SER A 305 3.10 14.83 -18.45
N GLY A 306 2.65 13.59 -18.30
CA GLY A 306 1.56 13.00 -19.06
C GLY A 306 0.36 12.59 -18.19
N MET A 307 -0.81 12.65 -18.80
CA MET A 307 -2.04 12.07 -18.32
C MET A 307 -2.79 11.49 -19.51
N LEU A 308 -3.43 10.33 -19.33
CA LEU A 308 -4.27 9.68 -20.31
C LEU A 308 -5.66 9.45 -19.70
N THR A 309 -6.71 9.60 -20.50
CA THR A 309 -8.07 9.28 -20.08
C THR A 309 -8.86 8.53 -21.15
N THR A 310 -9.72 7.62 -20.72
CA THR A 310 -10.66 6.89 -21.61
C THR A 310 -11.98 7.62 -21.83
N HIS A 311 -12.16 8.86 -21.32
CA HIS A 311 -13.42 9.60 -21.48
C HIS A 311 -14.08 9.51 -22.87
N PRO A 312 -13.38 9.69 -24.01
CA PRO A 312 -14.02 9.60 -25.33
C PRO A 312 -14.28 8.18 -25.85
N SER A 313 -13.74 7.13 -25.19
CA SER A 313 -13.64 5.78 -25.75
C SER A 313 -14.28 4.70 -24.89
N PHE A 314 -14.22 4.84 -23.56
CA PHE A 314 -14.66 3.83 -22.62
C PHE A 314 -15.06 4.42 -21.27
N SER A 315 -16.21 3.97 -20.78
CA SER A 315 -16.72 4.19 -19.43
C SER A 315 -17.66 3.03 -19.08
N GLN A 316 -17.74 2.66 -17.81
CA GLN A 316 -18.73 1.70 -17.33
C GLN A 316 -19.20 2.04 -15.92
N THR A 317 -20.35 1.49 -15.54
CA THR A 317 -20.82 1.48 -14.15
C THR A 317 -20.46 0.14 -13.53
N TYR A 318 -19.88 0.17 -12.33
CA TYR A 318 -19.42 -1.03 -11.61
C TYR A 318 -18.35 -1.83 -12.35
N GLY A 319 -17.85 -2.88 -11.71
CA GLY A 319 -16.85 -3.79 -12.26
C GLY A 319 -15.53 -3.72 -11.53
N TYR A 320 -14.55 -4.46 -12.07
CA TYR A 320 -13.18 -4.44 -11.58
C TYR A 320 -12.30 -3.61 -12.51
N PHE A 321 -11.59 -2.63 -11.97
CA PHE A 321 -10.67 -1.76 -12.71
C PHE A 321 -9.27 -1.99 -12.19
N GLU A 322 -8.31 -2.22 -13.09
CA GLU A 322 -6.96 -2.64 -12.71
C GLU A 322 -5.92 -1.95 -13.57
N ILE A 323 -4.82 -1.57 -12.92
CA ILE A 323 -3.58 -1.16 -13.56
C ILE A 323 -2.44 -2.03 -13.02
N ARG A 324 -1.58 -2.53 -13.91
CA ARG A 324 -0.30 -3.12 -13.54
C ARG A 324 0.81 -2.13 -13.80
N ALA A 325 1.42 -1.59 -12.76
CA ALA A 325 2.37 -0.48 -12.87
C ALA A 325 3.56 -0.60 -11.91
N ASP A 326 4.69 -0.04 -12.35
CA ASP A 326 5.89 0.25 -11.55
C ASP A 326 5.90 1.77 -11.30
N MET A 327 5.72 2.13 -10.04
CA MET A 327 5.43 3.48 -9.58
C MET A 327 6.71 4.20 -9.15
N PRO A 328 6.90 5.48 -9.50
CA PRO A 328 8.12 6.20 -9.16
C PRO A 328 8.23 6.52 -7.68
N SER A 329 9.47 6.49 -7.15
CA SER A 329 9.79 6.80 -5.75
C SER A 329 10.55 8.13 -5.57
N ASP A 330 10.58 8.99 -6.59
CA ASP A 330 11.22 10.30 -6.47
C ASP A 330 10.38 11.25 -5.61
N GLN A 331 11.00 11.98 -4.68
CA GLN A 331 10.26 12.95 -3.87
C GLN A 331 9.51 13.97 -4.75
N GLY A 332 8.26 14.24 -4.42
CA GLY A 332 7.46 15.28 -5.07
C GLY A 332 6.70 14.82 -6.32
N VAL A 333 6.81 13.56 -6.72
CA VAL A 333 5.95 12.98 -7.75
C VAL A 333 4.74 12.26 -7.15
N TRP A 334 3.63 12.27 -7.88
CA TRP A 334 2.32 11.78 -7.44
C TRP A 334 1.65 11.00 -8.58
N PRO A 335 1.98 9.70 -8.73
CA PRO A 335 1.27 8.84 -9.68
C PRO A 335 -0.15 8.53 -9.18
N ALA A 336 -1.08 8.41 -10.12
CA ALA A 336 -2.46 8.05 -9.83
C ALA A 336 -3.13 7.25 -10.96
N PHE A 337 -4.03 6.36 -10.59
CA PHE A 337 -5.02 5.71 -11.46
C PHE A 337 -6.39 5.80 -10.79
N TRP A 338 -7.35 6.40 -11.48
CA TRP A 338 -8.60 6.90 -10.87
C TRP A 338 -9.72 7.03 -11.89
N LEU A 339 -10.94 7.25 -11.40
CA LEU A 339 -12.16 7.28 -12.19
C LEU A 339 -12.99 8.52 -11.89
N LEU A 340 -13.63 9.07 -12.93
CA LEU A 340 -14.55 10.19 -12.84
C LEU A 340 -15.84 9.93 -13.61
N PRO A 341 -16.98 10.53 -13.20
CA PRO A 341 -18.25 10.39 -13.89
C PRO A 341 -18.22 11.09 -15.25
N THR A 342 -18.85 10.46 -16.24
CA THR A 342 -18.90 10.96 -17.63
C THR A 342 -19.66 12.27 -17.83
N ASP A 343 -20.47 12.70 -16.85
CA ASP A 343 -21.24 13.94 -16.91
C ASP A 343 -20.44 15.17 -16.45
N GLY A 344 -19.19 14.97 -16.00
CA GLY A 344 -18.28 16.03 -15.57
C GLY A 344 -18.62 16.61 -14.19
N ARG A 345 -19.52 16.00 -13.41
CA ARG A 345 -19.76 16.41 -12.03
C ARG A 345 -18.58 15.97 -11.15
N TRP A 346 -18.34 16.73 -10.09
CA TRP A 346 -17.37 16.37 -9.06
C TRP A 346 -17.80 16.94 -7.71
N PRO A 347 -17.76 16.14 -6.64
CA PRO A 347 -17.71 14.67 -6.62
C PRO A 347 -18.93 14.02 -7.33
N PRO A 348 -18.91 12.70 -7.65
CA PRO A 348 -18.03 11.66 -7.13
C PRO A 348 -16.70 11.49 -7.86
N GLU A 349 -15.76 10.82 -7.20
CA GLU A 349 -14.46 10.40 -7.73
C GLU A 349 -14.03 9.11 -7.01
N LEU A 350 -13.42 8.18 -7.75
CA LEU A 350 -12.86 6.93 -7.22
C LEU A 350 -11.38 6.83 -7.57
N ASP A 351 -10.54 6.85 -6.55
CA ASP A 351 -9.10 6.68 -6.71
C ASP A 351 -8.76 5.21 -6.48
N VAL A 352 -8.44 4.49 -7.56
CA VAL A 352 -7.98 3.09 -7.46
C VAL A 352 -6.66 3.04 -6.73
N ILE A 353 -5.77 3.98 -7.05
CA ILE A 353 -4.51 4.16 -6.34
C ILE A 353 -3.99 5.58 -6.57
N GLU A 354 -3.55 6.20 -5.48
CA GLU A 354 -2.62 7.32 -5.49
C GLU A 354 -1.41 6.98 -4.62
N MET A 355 -0.23 7.50 -4.97
CA MET A 355 0.98 7.33 -4.18
C MET A 355 1.80 8.61 -4.15
N ARG A 356 2.72 8.73 -3.19
CA ARG A 356 3.68 9.83 -3.16
C ARG A 356 5.07 9.26 -3.23
N GLY A 357 5.91 9.75 -4.14
CA GLY A 357 7.22 9.12 -4.36
C GLY A 357 8.11 9.09 -3.12
N GLN A 358 8.01 10.07 -2.20
CA GLN A 358 8.74 10.03 -0.93
C GLN A 358 8.26 8.99 0.09
N ASN A 359 7.06 8.43 -0.09
CA ASN A 359 6.45 7.40 0.75
C ASN A 359 5.92 6.27 -0.17
N PRO A 360 6.81 5.60 -0.93
CA PRO A 360 6.38 4.70 -2.00
C PRO A 360 5.60 3.50 -1.46
N ASN A 361 5.85 3.08 -0.22
CA ASN A 361 5.18 1.92 0.36
C ASN A 361 3.84 2.25 1.05
N THR A 362 3.22 3.39 0.74
CA THR A 362 1.89 3.78 1.24
C THR A 362 0.92 3.95 0.08
N LEU A 363 -0.04 3.04 0.00
CA LEU A 363 -1.15 3.11 -0.93
C LEU A 363 -2.18 4.11 -0.38
N ILE A 364 -2.58 5.09 -1.18
CA ILE A 364 -3.64 6.04 -0.85
C ILE A 364 -4.85 5.68 -1.72
N LEU A 365 -5.91 5.21 -1.07
CA LEU A 365 -7.08 4.64 -1.71
C LEU A 365 -8.30 5.46 -1.29
N SER A 366 -9.01 6.06 -2.24
CA SER A 366 -10.05 7.03 -1.87
C SER A 366 -11.30 7.01 -2.73
N ALA A 367 -12.38 7.45 -2.09
CA ALA A 367 -13.67 7.72 -2.70
C ALA A 367 -14.14 9.09 -2.22
N HIS A 368 -14.43 10.00 -3.14
CA HIS A 368 -14.97 11.33 -2.83
C HIS A 368 -16.44 11.36 -3.23
N SER A 369 -17.30 11.84 -2.35
CA SER A 369 -18.75 11.84 -2.55
C SER A 369 -19.36 13.18 -2.14
N ASN A 370 -20.49 13.52 -2.75
CA ASN A 370 -21.36 14.62 -2.36
C ASN A 370 -22.77 14.12 -2.01
N ALA A 371 -22.94 12.82 -1.73
CA ALA A 371 -24.23 12.19 -1.44
C ALA A 371 -24.96 12.81 -0.24
N SER A 372 -24.21 13.36 0.73
CA SER A 372 -24.76 14.05 1.90
C SER A 372 -25.18 15.51 1.64
N GLY A 373 -24.96 16.02 0.42
CA GLY A 373 -25.05 17.45 0.09
C GLY A 373 -23.83 18.28 0.51
N GLN A 374 -22.80 17.63 1.07
CA GLN A 374 -21.47 18.18 1.31
C GLN A 374 -20.41 17.22 0.77
N GLN A 375 -19.29 17.79 0.31
CA GLN A 375 -18.14 17.00 -0.11
C GLN A 375 -17.55 16.26 1.08
N THR A 376 -17.45 14.94 0.95
CA THR A 376 -16.83 14.02 1.90
C THR A 376 -15.83 13.12 1.18
N SER A 377 -14.79 12.70 1.88
CA SER A 377 -13.79 11.77 1.35
C SER A 377 -13.59 10.62 2.34
N SER A 378 -13.65 9.40 1.83
CA SER A 378 -13.15 8.21 2.51
C SER A 378 -11.75 7.95 2.00
N ILE A 379 -10.73 8.06 2.87
CA ILE A 379 -9.33 7.88 2.51
C ILE A 379 -8.74 6.76 3.36
N ASN A 380 -8.26 5.71 2.72
CA ASN A 380 -7.58 4.59 3.35
C ASN A 380 -6.10 4.63 2.98
N ASN A 381 -5.24 4.80 3.98
CA ASN A 381 -3.79 4.70 3.81
C ASN A 381 -3.34 3.31 4.21
N VAL A 382 -2.87 2.51 3.27
CA VAL A 382 -2.41 1.14 3.53
C VAL A 382 -0.90 1.08 3.37
N SER A 383 -0.21 0.62 4.41
CA SER A 383 1.23 0.31 4.34
C SER A 383 1.44 -1.10 3.80
N VAL A 384 2.37 -1.25 2.87
CA VAL A 384 2.80 -2.55 2.32
C VAL A 384 4.32 -2.68 2.47
N ALA A 385 4.85 -3.90 2.49
CA ALA A 385 6.28 -4.13 2.70
C ALA A 385 7.14 -3.53 1.58
N SER A 386 6.69 -3.66 0.33
CA SER A 386 7.37 -3.13 -0.85
C SER A 386 6.39 -2.77 -1.96
N THR A 387 6.80 -1.82 -2.79
CA THR A 387 6.17 -1.45 -4.07
C THR A 387 7.20 -1.43 -5.20
N GLU A 388 8.36 -2.07 -5.01
CA GLU A 388 9.43 -2.11 -5.99
C GLU A 388 9.03 -2.96 -7.20
N GLY A 389 9.09 -2.35 -8.39
CA GLY A 389 8.74 -3.02 -9.63
C GLY A 389 7.23 -3.03 -9.88
N PHE A 390 6.78 -3.93 -10.74
CA PHE A 390 5.39 -3.95 -11.19
C PHE A 390 4.48 -4.67 -10.22
N HIS A 391 3.47 -3.95 -9.75
CA HIS A 391 2.37 -4.46 -8.92
C HIS A 391 1.02 -4.27 -9.60
N ASN A 392 0.04 -5.09 -9.20
CA ASN A 392 -1.35 -4.90 -9.58
C ASN A 392 -2.05 -4.01 -8.56
N TYR A 393 -2.64 -2.90 -9.03
CA TYR A 393 -3.51 -2.03 -8.24
C TYR A 393 -4.91 -2.11 -8.83
N GLY A 394 -5.89 -2.47 -8.00
CA GLY A 394 -7.23 -2.73 -8.49
C GLY A 394 -8.34 -2.24 -7.58
N LEU A 395 -9.51 -2.05 -8.18
CA LEU A 395 -10.74 -1.62 -7.52
C LEU A 395 -11.91 -2.44 -8.01
N LEU A 396 -12.53 -3.20 -7.12
CA LEU A 396 -13.83 -3.80 -7.34
C LEU A 396 -14.90 -2.83 -6.83
N TRP A 397 -15.69 -2.30 -7.74
CA TRP A 397 -16.80 -1.41 -7.44
C TRP A 397 -18.10 -2.10 -7.83
N ASP A 398 -18.95 -2.38 -6.85
CA ASP A 398 -20.30 -2.89 -7.05
C ASP A 398 -21.35 -1.94 -6.44
N GLU A 399 -22.63 -2.33 -6.51
CA GLU A 399 -23.74 -1.50 -6.01
C GLU A 399 -23.64 -1.21 -4.51
N ASN A 400 -23.06 -2.11 -3.73
CA ASN A 400 -23.03 -2.06 -2.27
C ASN A 400 -21.65 -1.70 -1.72
N HIS A 401 -20.57 -2.14 -2.36
CA HIS A 401 -19.22 -1.95 -1.86
C HIS A 401 -18.22 -1.47 -2.91
N ILE A 402 -17.21 -0.77 -2.41
CA ILE A 402 -15.97 -0.46 -3.11
C ILE A 402 -14.85 -1.16 -2.33
N THR A 403 -14.15 -2.09 -3.00
CA THR A 403 -13.07 -2.88 -2.41
C THR A 403 -11.79 -2.66 -3.22
N TRP A 404 -10.74 -2.18 -2.57
CA TRP A 404 -9.43 -1.99 -3.19
C TRP A 404 -8.56 -3.21 -3.02
N TYR A 405 -7.75 -3.49 -4.03
CA TYR A 405 -6.86 -4.63 -4.11
C TYR A 405 -5.43 -4.19 -4.42
N PHE A 406 -4.46 -4.83 -3.76
CA PHE A 406 -3.04 -4.77 -4.07
C PHE A 406 -2.53 -6.20 -4.28
N ASP A 407 -1.92 -6.46 -5.44
CA ASP A 407 -1.49 -7.80 -5.87
C ASP A 407 -2.58 -8.86 -5.66
N ASP A 408 -3.79 -8.51 -6.14
CA ASP A 408 -4.99 -9.33 -6.11
C ASP A 408 -5.55 -9.61 -4.72
N VAL A 409 -5.04 -9.00 -3.64
CA VAL A 409 -5.56 -9.17 -2.27
C VAL A 409 -6.24 -7.91 -1.78
N ALA A 410 -7.41 -8.07 -1.18
CA ALA A 410 -8.16 -6.94 -0.64
C ALA A 410 -7.33 -6.19 0.42
N VAL A 411 -7.34 -4.87 0.38
CA VAL A 411 -6.58 -4.03 1.32
C VAL A 411 -7.45 -2.98 2.03
N ALA A 412 -8.56 -2.59 1.43
CA ALA A 412 -9.53 -1.68 2.02
C ALA A 412 -10.92 -1.92 1.44
N GLN A 413 -11.97 -1.57 2.18
CA GLN A 413 -13.35 -1.64 1.71
C GLN A 413 -14.19 -0.54 2.36
N ILE A 414 -15.13 0.02 1.60
CA ILE A 414 -16.18 0.90 2.10
C ILE A 414 -17.52 0.54 1.44
N ASP A 415 -18.61 1.06 1.98
CA ASP A 415 -19.91 1.06 1.30
C ASP A 415 -19.86 1.99 0.08
N THR A 416 -20.49 1.58 -1.03
CA THR A 416 -20.66 2.43 -2.22
C THR A 416 -21.55 3.64 -1.88
N PRO A 417 -21.03 4.88 -2.01
CA PRO A 417 -21.84 6.08 -1.76
C PRO A 417 -23.03 6.18 -2.73
N ALA A 418 -24.14 6.73 -2.24
CA ALA A 418 -25.40 6.83 -3.01
C ALA A 418 -25.33 7.69 -4.28
N ASP A 419 -24.25 8.47 -4.47
CA ASP A 419 -24.01 9.25 -5.69
C ASP A 419 -23.01 8.58 -6.65
N MET A 420 -22.56 7.35 -6.37
CA MET A 420 -21.62 6.55 -7.18
C MET A 420 -22.31 5.38 -7.88
N HIS A 421 -23.28 5.69 -8.75
CA HIS A 421 -24.02 4.69 -9.54
C HIS A 421 -24.12 5.04 -11.04
N ASP A 422 -23.41 6.08 -11.48
CA ASP A 422 -23.34 6.50 -12.89
C ASP A 422 -22.04 6.03 -13.56
N PRO A 423 -22.00 5.87 -14.89
CA PRO A 423 -20.80 5.43 -15.59
C PRO A 423 -19.61 6.35 -15.32
N MET A 424 -18.46 5.74 -15.03
CA MET A 424 -17.19 6.43 -14.86
C MET A 424 -16.18 5.99 -15.91
N TYR A 425 -15.33 6.93 -16.31
CA TYR A 425 -14.20 6.69 -17.22
C TYR A 425 -12.89 6.69 -16.43
N MET A 426 -11.84 6.08 -16.97
CA MET A 426 -10.55 5.95 -16.31
C MET A 426 -9.62 7.11 -16.64
N LEU A 427 -8.75 7.45 -15.70
CA LEU A 427 -7.63 8.38 -15.84
C LEU A 427 -6.37 7.73 -15.24
N VAL A 428 -5.23 7.96 -15.90
CA VAL A 428 -3.91 7.63 -15.36
C VAL A 428 -2.97 8.81 -15.59
N ASN A 429 -2.22 9.20 -14.56
CA ASN A 429 -1.32 10.35 -14.65
C ASN A 429 -0.12 10.23 -13.70
N LEU A 430 0.90 11.03 -13.99
CA LEU A 430 2.01 11.29 -13.09
C LEU A 430 2.07 12.78 -12.76
N ALA A 431 1.50 13.20 -11.63
CA ALA A 431 1.60 14.58 -11.18
C ALA A 431 2.96 14.89 -10.53
N VAL A 432 3.28 16.19 -10.41
CA VAL A 432 4.44 16.70 -9.67
C VAL A 432 3.94 17.82 -8.77
N GLY A 433 4.34 17.87 -7.50
CA GLY A 433 3.81 18.88 -6.58
C GLY A 433 2.57 18.41 -5.83
N GLY A 434 1.69 19.36 -5.51
CA GLY A 434 0.49 19.12 -4.71
C GLY A 434 0.79 18.44 -3.37
N ILE A 435 0.04 17.38 -3.06
CA ILE A 435 0.18 16.63 -1.79
C ILE A 435 1.51 15.87 -1.68
N ALA A 436 2.20 15.63 -2.80
CA ALA A 436 3.55 15.06 -2.80
C ALA A 436 4.63 16.11 -2.47
N GLY A 437 4.31 17.40 -2.52
CA GLY A 437 5.27 18.47 -2.28
C GLY A 437 6.20 18.71 -3.47
N THR A 438 7.10 19.68 -3.35
CA THR A 438 8.03 20.04 -4.44
C THR A 438 9.21 19.06 -4.50
N PRO A 439 9.64 18.59 -5.68
CA PRO A 439 10.84 17.77 -5.81
C PRO A 439 12.08 18.46 -5.25
N ALA A 440 12.78 17.83 -4.31
CA ALA A 440 13.92 18.45 -3.63
C ALA A 440 15.15 18.63 -4.54
N ASN A 441 15.33 17.74 -5.51
CA ASN A 441 16.44 17.78 -6.47
C ASN A 441 16.07 18.39 -7.84
N GLY A 442 14.79 18.77 -8.03
CA GLY A 442 14.29 19.30 -9.30
C GLY A 442 14.16 18.28 -10.44
N LEU A 443 14.19 16.97 -10.17
CA LEU A 443 14.04 15.88 -11.15
C LEU A 443 14.96 16.00 -12.40
N PRO A 444 16.29 16.14 -12.27
CA PRO A 444 17.17 16.43 -13.41
C PRO A 444 17.16 15.36 -14.51
N ASN A 445 16.82 14.11 -14.17
CA ASN A 445 16.70 13.00 -15.12
C ASN A 445 15.22 12.66 -15.47
N GLY A 446 14.29 13.44 -14.93
CA GLY A 446 12.88 13.11 -14.85
C GLY A 446 12.58 11.97 -13.87
N SER A 447 11.31 11.60 -13.79
CA SER A 447 10.78 10.47 -13.04
C SER A 447 9.75 9.75 -13.90
N GLU A 448 9.66 8.44 -13.79
CA GLU A 448 8.95 7.60 -14.75
C GLU A 448 7.97 6.68 -14.02
N MET A 449 6.69 6.74 -14.42
CA MET A 449 5.69 5.73 -14.11
C MET A 449 5.59 4.79 -15.29
N LYS A 450 5.74 3.48 -15.05
CA LYS A 450 5.70 2.46 -16.09
C LYS A 450 4.46 1.61 -15.92
N ILE A 451 3.80 1.29 -17.02
CA ILE A 451 2.50 0.63 -17.02
C ILE A 451 2.57 -0.52 -18.03
N ASP A 452 2.34 -1.72 -17.54
CA ASP A 452 2.30 -2.94 -18.35
C ASP A 452 0.93 -3.07 -19.04
N TYR A 453 -0.15 -2.92 -18.28
CA TYR A 453 -1.50 -2.90 -18.83
C TYR A 453 -2.47 -2.09 -17.98
N ILE A 454 -3.59 -1.68 -18.60
CA ILE A 454 -4.80 -1.24 -17.91
C ILE A 454 -5.98 -2.07 -18.41
N ARG A 455 -6.79 -2.59 -17.48
CA ARG A 455 -7.93 -3.47 -17.78
C ARG A 455 -9.16 -3.08 -16.97
N ALA A 456 -10.32 -3.34 -17.54
CA ALA A 456 -11.59 -3.33 -16.82
C ALA A 456 -12.39 -4.59 -17.13
N TYR A 457 -13.21 -4.98 -16.17
CA TYR A 457 -14.04 -6.18 -16.23
C TYR A 457 -15.44 -5.87 -15.72
N GLU A 458 -16.46 -6.48 -16.31
CA GLU A 458 -17.81 -6.56 -15.74
C GLU A 458 -17.93 -7.76 -14.79
N LEU A 459 -18.96 -7.73 -13.95
CA LEU A 459 -19.28 -8.79 -13.00
C LEU A 459 -20.34 -9.72 -13.64
N ASP A 460 -20.09 -11.03 -13.64
CA ASP A 460 -20.97 -12.02 -14.29
C ASP A 460 -22.37 -12.11 -13.64
N ASP A 461 -22.49 -11.78 -12.35
CA ASP A 461 -23.77 -11.58 -11.66
C ASP A 461 -23.61 -10.56 -10.50
N PRO A 462 -24.15 -9.33 -10.61
CA PRO A 462 -24.04 -8.31 -9.58
C PRO A 462 -24.73 -8.71 -8.25
N ALA A 463 -25.56 -9.75 -8.24
CA ALA A 463 -26.23 -10.25 -7.04
C ALA A 463 -25.45 -11.33 -6.27
N THR A 464 -24.37 -11.91 -6.82
CA THR A 464 -23.60 -12.99 -6.15
C THR A 464 -22.26 -12.56 -5.58
N ALA A 465 -21.71 -11.41 -5.97
CA ALA A 465 -20.54 -10.83 -5.31
C ALA A 465 -20.82 -10.50 -3.82
N SER A 466 -22.08 -10.31 -3.46
CA SER A 466 -22.58 -10.09 -2.10
C SER A 466 -22.87 -11.38 -1.30
N VAL A 467 -22.85 -12.57 -1.92
CA VAL A 467 -23.36 -13.81 -1.30
C VAL A 467 -22.30 -14.58 -0.51
N GLN A 468 -21.01 -14.23 -0.60
CA GLN A 468 -19.98 -14.79 0.29
C GLN A 468 -19.86 -14.07 1.65
N HIS A 469 -20.62 -13.00 1.89
CA HIS A 469 -20.72 -12.32 3.19
C HIS A 469 -22.11 -12.37 3.84
N GLN A 470 -23.10 -13.01 3.21
CA GLN A 470 -24.44 -13.16 3.77
C GLN A 470 -24.76 -14.60 4.17
N SER A 471 -24.15 -15.06 5.26
CA SER A 471 -24.67 -16.22 6.00
C SER A 471 -25.23 -15.82 7.36
N GLN A 472 -26.10 -14.81 7.42
CA GLN A 472 -27.09 -14.68 8.49
C GLN A 472 -28.35 -14.01 7.96
N ASP A 473 -29.29 -14.83 7.49
CA ASP A 473 -30.69 -14.73 7.89
C ASP A 473 -31.47 -15.84 7.21
N LEU A 474 -31.76 -16.90 7.98
CA LEU A 474 -32.98 -17.71 7.91
C LEU A 474 -32.83 -18.89 8.88
N LEU A 475 -33.44 -18.75 10.07
CA LEU A 475 -34.15 -19.76 10.88
C LEU A 475 -34.05 -19.42 12.38
N VAL A 476 -35.03 -18.68 12.92
CA VAL A 476 -36.13 -19.14 13.81
C VAL A 476 -37.19 -18.05 13.88
#